data_AF-A0A8S9UJV8-F1
#
_entry.id   AF-A0A8S9UJV8-F1
#
_cell.length_a   1.000
_cell.length_b   1.000
_cell.length_c   1.000
_cell.angle_alpha   90.00
_cell.angle_beta   90.00
_cell.angle_gamma   90.00
#
_symmetry.space_group_name_H-M   'P 1'
#
loop_
_entity.id
_entity.type
_entity.pdbx_description
1 polymer ?
#
loop_
_entity_poly.entity_id
_entity_poly.type
_entity_poly.pdbx_seq_one_letter_code
_entity_poly.pdbx_strand_id
1 'polypeptide(L)'
;MDWIASDSSVADVKCVFFEMHESDVAAEGTFWNRLGRCIDNRNAGCDYDSFMQLVEDCALQDRKQLCLIVDGMNHLFSYKELAIKFLLALRKWKAAPYFRGFLGIGSHELVHHHKIFRGDDKTSPFNVGNMIKMAPFSVEQMSAFFKLIEPRYSFPQSLQCGIMKYSSGAPGVFGSLIRFTVDNDKWTLEWHEWEPWFQVGAFSGYLTQYNNTYHRIQGDLRSLTELEWEALKYILEDNGSLTASTVEGYCGIAVRGDQQRRLVDPLLRMGIVVQGSSGGLAIVSEMMCRVCVEALPEREIHQAANTDDPVLLLSLALGQVYPKTISNHLVRNRQAPTEGEPIFSSPMGSESRTS
;
A
#
# COMPACT_ATOMS: atom_id res chain seq x y z
N MET A 1 -8.00 45.89 12.52
CA MET A 1 -7.61 45.64 11.12
C MET A 1 -8.43 44.46 10.66
N ASP A 2 -9.60 44.79 10.12
CA ASP A 2 -10.62 43.88 9.64
C ASP A 2 -10.25 43.36 8.25
N TRP A 3 -10.03 42.06 8.14
CA TRP A 3 -10.11 41.31 6.88
C TRP A 3 -10.76 39.95 7.14
N ILE A 4 -11.98 39.98 7.69
CA ILE A 4 -13.00 38.97 7.40
C ILE A 4 -14.27 39.75 7.08
N ALA A 5 -14.35 40.25 5.85
CA ALA A 5 -15.65 40.59 5.29
C ALA A 5 -16.45 39.27 5.27
N SER A 6 -17.50 39.26 6.07
CA SER A 6 -18.52 38.23 6.09
C SER A 6 -19.20 38.18 4.72
N ASP A 7 -18.66 37.37 3.81
CA ASP A 7 -19.40 36.93 2.64
C ASP A 7 -20.47 35.94 3.11
N SER A 8 -21.67 36.47 3.28
CA SER A 8 -22.90 35.73 3.58
C SER A 8 -23.38 35.00 2.32
N SER A 9 -22.64 33.97 1.85
CA SER A 9 -23.17 32.98 0.90
C SER A 9 -22.36 31.69 0.79
N VAL A 10 -21.67 31.25 1.85
CA VAL A 10 -21.16 29.87 1.84
C VAL A 10 -22.38 28.95 1.88
N ALA A 11 -22.80 28.46 0.72
CA ALA A 11 -23.88 27.48 0.62
C ALA A 11 -23.57 26.33 1.58
N ASP A 12 -24.51 26.00 2.45
CA ASP A 12 -24.35 24.92 3.41
C ASP A 12 -24.12 23.60 2.63
N VAL A 13 -23.01 22.90 2.90
CA VAL A 13 -22.57 21.74 2.12
C VAL A 13 -22.84 20.46 2.90
N LYS A 14 -23.56 19.53 2.28
CA LYS A 14 -23.74 18.15 2.78
C LYS A 14 -22.66 17.27 2.18
N CYS A 15 -21.70 16.84 3.00
CA CYS A 15 -20.68 15.87 2.61
C CYS A 15 -21.24 14.45 2.74
N VAL A 16 -21.27 13.72 1.63
CA VAL A 16 -21.67 12.31 1.57
C VAL A 16 -20.40 11.48 1.45
N PHE A 17 -20.12 10.66 2.45
CA PHE A 17 -18.98 9.76 2.47
C PHE A 17 -19.42 8.37 2.06
N PHE A 18 -18.74 7.80 1.06
CA PHE A 18 -18.97 6.46 0.57
C PHE A 18 -17.66 5.69 0.52
N GLU A 19 -17.48 4.77 1.47
CA GLU A 19 -16.40 3.79 1.43
C GLU A 19 -16.82 2.61 0.55
N MET A 20 -16.10 2.43 -0.56
CA MET A 20 -16.40 1.43 -1.56
C MET A 20 -15.54 0.17 -1.35
N HIS A 21 -16.18 -1.00 -1.39
CA HIS A 21 -15.52 -2.30 -1.46
C HIS A 21 -15.87 -3.04 -2.76
N GLU A 22 -15.15 -4.12 -3.05
CA GLU A 22 -15.41 -4.98 -4.23
C GLU A 22 -16.84 -5.52 -4.27
N SER A 23 -17.42 -5.87 -3.11
CA SER A 23 -18.80 -6.36 -3.02
C SER A 23 -19.84 -5.34 -3.49
N ASP A 24 -19.53 -4.04 -3.39
CA ASP A 24 -20.46 -2.97 -3.71
C ASP A 24 -20.58 -2.75 -5.21
N VAL A 25 -19.54 -3.11 -5.94
CA VAL A 25 -19.43 -3.00 -7.40
C VAL A 25 -19.70 -4.33 -8.10
N ALA A 26 -20.01 -5.39 -7.35
CA ALA A 26 -20.33 -6.71 -7.90
C ALA A 26 -21.60 -6.69 -8.77
N ALA A 27 -22.53 -5.77 -8.49
CA ALA A 27 -23.72 -5.55 -9.29
C ALA A 27 -24.13 -4.08 -9.25
N GLU A 28 -24.66 -3.57 -10.37
CA GLU A 28 -25.08 -2.17 -10.49
C GLU A 28 -26.11 -1.77 -9.43
N GLY A 29 -27.13 -2.60 -9.19
CA GLY A 29 -28.17 -2.29 -8.20
C GLY A 29 -27.62 -2.20 -6.77
N THR A 30 -26.63 -3.03 -6.44
CA THR A 30 -25.95 -2.99 -5.14
C THR A 30 -25.24 -1.66 -4.93
N PHE A 31 -24.52 -1.20 -5.97
CA PHE A 31 -23.79 0.05 -5.96
C PHE A 31 -24.71 1.26 -5.70
N TRP A 32 -25.75 1.44 -6.52
CA TRP A 32 -26.65 2.59 -6.40
C TRP A 32 -27.45 2.57 -5.10
N ASN A 33 -27.87 1.40 -4.65
CA ASN A 33 -28.57 1.24 -3.38
C ASN A 33 -27.67 1.62 -2.18
N ARG A 34 -26.42 1.14 -2.16
CA ARG A 34 -25.49 1.47 -1.07
C ARG A 34 -25.13 2.96 -1.08
N LEU A 35 -24.85 3.52 -2.25
CA LEU A 35 -24.57 4.94 -2.40
C LEU A 35 -25.78 5.81 -2.01
N GLY A 36 -26.99 5.41 -2.38
CA GLY A 36 -28.23 6.08 -1.98
C GLY A 36 -28.43 6.11 -0.47
N ARG A 37 -28.14 5.00 0.23
CA ARG A 37 -28.18 4.95 1.70
C ARG A 37 -27.22 5.92 2.38
N CYS A 38 -26.05 6.18 1.78
CA CYS A 38 -25.11 7.19 2.30
C CYS A 38 -25.69 8.61 2.23
N ILE A 39 -26.63 8.87 1.32
CA ILE A 39 -27.32 10.16 1.18
C ILE A 39 -28.52 10.24 2.13
N ASP A 40 -29.33 9.17 2.12
CA ASP A 40 -30.48 9.00 3.01
C ASP A 40 -30.66 7.52 3.36
N ASN A 41 -30.39 7.19 4.63
CA ASN A 41 -30.49 5.84 5.18
C ASN A 41 -31.91 5.23 5.08
N ARG A 42 -32.95 6.04 4.86
CA ARG A 42 -34.33 5.56 4.79
C ARG A 42 -34.69 4.97 3.43
N ASN A 43 -33.91 5.27 2.38
CA ASN A 43 -34.18 4.75 1.05
C ASN A 43 -33.51 3.39 0.86
N ALA A 44 -34.33 2.40 0.49
CA ALA A 44 -33.88 1.06 0.15
C ALA A 44 -34.28 0.75 -1.30
N GLY A 45 -33.37 0.14 -2.05
CA GLY A 45 -33.62 -0.31 -3.41
C GLY A 45 -33.43 0.77 -4.48
N CYS A 46 -32.49 1.69 -4.31
CA CYS A 46 -32.19 2.68 -5.34
C CYS A 46 -31.54 2.02 -6.57
N ASP A 47 -32.19 2.12 -7.71
CA ASP A 47 -31.54 2.02 -9.02
C ASP A 47 -30.97 3.38 -9.43
N TYR A 48 -30.41 3.46 -10.64
CA TYR A 48 -29.82 4.71 -11.15
C TYR A 48 -30.81 5.88 -11.15
N ASP A 49 -32.01 5.69 -11.70
CA ASP A 49 -32.97 6.79 -11.85
C ASP A 49 -33.51 7.24 -10.49
N SER A 50 -33.82 6.28 -9.61
CA SER A 50 -34.25 6.56 -8.23
C SER A 50 -33.16 7.27 -7.42
N PHE A 51 -31.89 6.90 -7.64
CA PHE A 51 -30.75 7.55 -7.01
C PHE A 51 -30.56 9.00 -7.49
N MET A 52 -30.72 9.25 -8.79
CA MET A 52 -30.64 10.61 -9.34
C MET A 52 -31.73 11.50 -8.75
N GLN A 53 -32.96 10.98 -8.63
CA GLN A 53 -34.07 11.70 -8.02
C GLN A 53 -33.82 11.97 -6.52
N LEU A 54 -33.28 10.98 -5.79
CA LEU A 54 -32.91 11.13 -4.38
C LEU A 54 -31.94 12.29 -4.14
N VAL A 55 -30.92 12.43 -5.01
CA VAL A 55 -29.92 13.50 -4.90
C VAL A 55 -30.56 14.87 -5.08
N GLU A 56 -31.47 14.99 -6.04
CA GLU A 56 -32.22 16.23 -6.30
C GLU A 56 -33.15 16.57 -5.13
N ASP A 57 -33.94 15.61 -4.66
CA ASP A 57 -34.88 15.79 -3.56
C ASP A 57 -34.16 16.18 -2.27
N CYS A 58 -33.05 15.52 -1.94
CA CYS A 58 -32.23 15.86 -0.78
C CYS A 58 -31.70 17.28 -0.86
N ALA A 59 -31.19 17.70 -2.01
CA ALA A 59 -30.65 19.03 -2.16
C ALA A 59 -31.73 20.12 -2.09
N LEU A 60 -32.93 19.86 -2.64
CA LEU A 60 -34.07 20.77 -2.59
C LEU A 60 -34.66 20.89 -1.18
N GLN A 61 -34.81 19.77 -0.47
CA GLN A 61 -35.37 19.74 0.90
C GLN A 61 -34.41 20.36 1.90
N ASP A 62 -33.13 19.97 1.87
CA ASP A 62 -32.13 20.44 2.83
C ASP A 62 -31.66 21.87 2.49
N ARG A 63 -31.92 22.36 1.26
CA ARG A 63 -31.36 23.61 0.69
C ARG A 63 -29.83 23.66 0.78
N LYS A 64 -29.18 22.50 0.67
CA LYS A 64 -27.73 22.33 0.76
C LYS A 64 -27.14 21.89 -0.57
N GLN A 65 -25.89 22.24 -0.81
CA GLN A 65 -25.13 21.67 -1.92
C GLN A 65 -24.52 20.34 -1.51
N LEU A 66 -24.56 19.35 -2.38
CA LEU A 66 -24.01 18.01 -2.12
C LEU A 66 -22.56 17.92 -2.56
N CYS A 67 -21.68 17.42 -1.68
CA CYS A 67 -20.31 17.08 -1.98
C CYS A 67 -20.13 15.57 -1.79
N LEU A 68 -19.73 14.86 -2.83
CA LEU A 68 -19.56 13.41 -2.78
C LEU A 68 -18.08 13.05 -2.60
N ILE A 69 -17.77 12.28 -1.55
CA ILE A 69 -16.44 11.78 -1.23
C ILE A 69 -16.48 10.27 -1.30
N VAL A 70 -15.74 9.69 -2.24
CA VAL A 70 -15.71 8.25 -2.50
C VAL A 70 -14.32 7.71 -2.20
N ASP A 71 -14.21 6.88 -1.17
CA ASP A 71 -13.00 6.15 -0.85
C ASP A 71 -13.01 4.76 -1.50
N GLY A 72 -11.84 4.24 -1.85
CA GLY A 72 -11.71 2.96 -2.57
C GLY A 72 -12.17 3.01 -4.03
N MET A 73 -12.16 4.19 -4.67
CA MET A 73 -12.72 4.39 -6.00
C MET A 73 -12.13 3.46 -7.09
N ASN A 74 -10.93 2.90 -6.89
CA ASN A 74 -10.34 1.93 -7.84
C ASN A 74 -11.26 0.73 -8.10
N HIS A 75 -12.02 0.29 -7.09
CA HIS A 75 -12.91 -0.86 -7.20
C HIS A 75 -13.98 -0.64 -8.27
N LEU A 76 -14.46 0.61 -8.45
CA LEU A 76 -15.45 0.97 -9.46
C LEU A 76 -15.02 0.58 -10.87
N PHE A 77 -13.72 0.66 -11.16
CA PHE A 77 -13.19 0.43 -12.48
C PHE A 77 -13.01 -1.05 -12.83
N SER A 78 -13.21 -1.96 -11.85
CA SER A 78 -13.36 -3.38 -12.13
C SER A 78 -14.62 -3.68 -12.95
N TYR A 79 -15.66 -2.83 -12.82
CA TYR A 79 -16.88 -2.89 -13.60
C TYR A 79 -17.00 -1.70 -14.57
N LYS A 80 -16.49 -1.92 -15.78
CA LYS A 80 -16.38 -0.91 -16.85
C LYS A 80 -17.66 -0.09 -17.12
N GLU A 81 -18.79 -0.77 -17.26
CA GLU A 81 -20.07 -0.14 -17.62
C GLU A 81 -20.60 0.73 -16.47
N LEU A 82 -20.52 0.24 -15.24
CA LEU A 82 -20.89 0.97 -14.04
C LEU A 82 -20.01 2.22 -13.85
N ALA A 83 -18.69 2.10 -14.06
CA ALA A 83 -17.77 3.22 -14.00
C ALA A 83 -18.13 4.32 -15.01
N ILE A 84 -18.43 3.94 -16.26
CA ILE A 84 -18.87 4.89 -17.30
C ILE A 84 -20.17 5.56 -16.89
N LYS A 85 -21.16 4.80 -16.42
CA LYS A 85 -22.47 5.32 -16.00
C LYS A 85 -22.34 6.31 -14.84
N PHE A 86 -21.53 5.97 -13.84
CA PHE A 86 -21.24 6.84 -12.70
C PHE A 86 -20.56 8.15 -13.11
N LEU A 87 -19.52 8.08 -13.95
CA LEU A 87 -18.82 9.28 -14.42
C LEU A 87 -19.69 10.18 -15.29
N LEU A 88 -20.59 9.60 -16.09
CA LEU A 88 -21.60 10.35 -16.84
C LEU A 88 -22.58 11.07 -15.89
N ALA A 89 -22.97 10.44 -14.78
CA ALA A 89 -23.79 11.07 -13.74
C ALA A 89 -23.08 12.28 -13.12
N LEU A 90 -21.80 12.12 -12.73
CA LEU A 90 -20.99 13.23 -12.21
C LEU A 90 -20.85 14.37 -13.21
N ARG A 91 -20.71 14.08 -14.50
CA ARG A 91 -20.65 15.11 -15.56
C ARG A 91 -21.96 15.89 -15.66
N LYS A 92 -23.12 15.22 -15.54
CA LYS A 92 -24.43 15.91 -15.48
C LYS A 92 -24.52 16.81 -14.25
N TRP A 93 -24.13 16.30 -13.09
CA TRP A 93 -24.17 17.05 -11.83
C TRP A 93 -23.19 18.21 -11.78
N LYS A 94 -22.08 18.17 -12.51
CA LYS A 94 -21.14 19.29 -12.59
C LYS A 94 -21.82 20.60 -13.01
N ALA A 95 -22.89 20.54 -13.80
CA ALA A 95 -23.68 21.70 -14.20
C ALA A 95 -24.87 22.01 -13.27
N ALA A 96 -25.14 21.14 -12.30
CA ALA A 96 -26.30 21.26 -11.42
C ALA A 96 -26.02 22.21 -10.25
N PRO A 97 -26.95 23.13 -9.92
CA PRO A 97 -26.75 24.12 -8.86
C PRO A 97 -26.69 23.49 -7.45
N TYR A 98 -27.26 22.30 -7.30
CA TYR A 98 -27.27 21.53 -6.06
C TYR A 98 -25.98 20.74 -5.80
N PHE A 99 -25.05 20.67 -6.76
CA PHE A 99 -23.86 19.85 -6.63
C PHE A 99 -22.62 20.72 -6.41
N ARG A 100 -21.93 20.51 -5.28
CA ARG A 100 -20.72 21.26 -4.94
C ARG A 100 -19.48 20.68 -5.60
N GLY A 101 -19.35 19.34 -5.61
CA GLY A 101 -18.14 18.70 -6.09
C GLY A 101 -18.04 17.22 -5.74
N PHE A 102 -16.98 16.63 -6.27
CA PHE A 102 -16.64 15.22 -6.15
C PHE A 102 -15.16 15.06 -5.78
N LEU A 103 -14.87 14.17 -4.83
CA LEU A 103 -13.53 13.72 -4.49
C LEU A 103 -13.49 12.19 -4.54
N GLY A 104 -12.75 11.64 -5.50
CA GLY A 104 -12.44 10.22 -5.59
C GLY A 104 -11.06 9.94 -5.00
N ILE A 105 -11.00 9.03 -4.02
CA ILE A 105 -9.78 8.59 -3.35
C ILE A 105 -9.53 7.14 -3.76
N GLY A 106 -8.28 6.81 -4.07
CA GLY A 106 -7.89 5.49 -4.54
C GLY A 106 -6.40 5.25 -4.43
N SER A 107 -5.99 4.06 -4.85
CA SER A 107 -4.61 3.62 -4.84
C SER A 107 -3.88 4.17 -6.06
N HIS A 108 -2.61 3.79 -6.23
CA HIS A 108 -1.83 4.16 -7.41
C HIS A 108 -2.51 3.73 -8.73
N GLU A 109 -3.36 2.70 -8.70
CA GLU A 109 -4.07 2.22 -9.88
C GLU A 109 -5.05 3.27 -10.42
N LEU A 110 -5.67 4.09 -9.57
CA LEU A 110 -6.60 5.16 -10.01
C LEU A 110 -5.95 6.06 -11.07
N VAL A 111 -4.64 6.32 -10.92
CA VAL A 111 -3.84 7.13 -11.83
C VAL A 111 -3.67 6.47 -13.19
N HIS A 112 -3.78 5.15 -13.31
CA HIS A 112 -3.58 4.41 -14.55
C HIS A 112 -4.88 4.06 -15.28
N HIS A 113 -6.02 4.12 -14.60
CA HIS A 113 -7.30 3.78 -15.20
C HIS A 113 -7.66 4.68 -16.39
N HIS A 114 -7.21 5.94 -16.44
CA HIS A 114 -7.41 6.77 -17.63
C HIS A 114 -6.80 6.17 -18.91
N LYS A 115 -5.76 5.32 -18.81
CA LYS A 115 -5.12 4.64 -19.95
C LYS A 115 -5.97 3.49 -20.49
N ILE A 116 -6.70 2.77 -19.63
CA ILE A 116 -7.59 1.65 -19.98
C ILE A 116 -8.79 2.13 -20.82
N PHE A 117 -9.16 3.40 -20.66
CA PHE A 117 -10.34 3.99 -21.31
C PHE A 117 -10.00 5.05 -22.37
N ARG A 118 -8.73 5.18 -22.80
CA ARG A 118 -8.40 5.98 -23.99
C ARG A 118 -8.88 5.25 -25.25
N GLY A 119 -10.08 5.60 -25.70
CA GLY A 119 -10.22 5.97 -27.12
C GLY A 119 -9.69 7.40 -27.28
N ASP A 120 -9.06 7.69 -28.41
CA ASP A 120 -8.64 9.05 -28.79
C ASP A 120 -9.84 9.98 -28.82
N ASP A 121 -10.21 10.60 -27.69
CA ASP A 121 -11.20 11.65 -27.76
C ASP A 121 -11.22 12.61 -26.56
N LYS A 122 -11.28 13.90 -26.88
CA LYS A 122 -11.45 15.00 -25.93
C LYS A 122 -12.79 14.93 -25.18
N THR A 123 -13.68 14.03 -25.60
CA THR A 123 -15.02 13.77 -25.07
C THR A 123 -15.05 12.76 -23.92
N SER A 124 -13.92 12.10 -23.61
CA SER A 124 -13.83 11.05 -22.60
C SER A 124 -14.45 11.45 -21.24
N PRO A 125 -15.31 10.62 -20.63
CA PRO A 125 -15.90 10.88 -19.32
C PRO A 125 -14.87 10.86 -18.17
N PHE A 126 -13.59 10.63 -18.47
CA PHE A 126 -12.49 10.60 -17.50
C PHE A 126 -11.72 11.93 -17.36
N ASN A 127 -12.06 12.96 -18.14
CA ASN A 127 -11.48 14.31 -18.04
C ASN A 127 -12.09 15.17 -16.91
N VAL A 128 -12.60 14.56 -15.83
CA VAL A 128 -13.56 15.23 -14.92
C VAL A 128 -12.90 16.01 -13.78
N GLY A 129 -11.60 15.83 -13.49
CA GLY A 129 -11.02 16.50 -12.33
C GLY A 129 -9.50 16.69 -12.37
N ASN A 130 -9.04 17.55 -11.47
CA ASN A 130 -7.63 17.69 -11.13
C ASN A 130 -7.18 16.47 -10.32
N MET A 131 -6.05 15.89 -10.69
CA MET A 131 -5.46 14.79 -9.94
C MET A 131 -4.50 15.34 -8.89
N ILE A 132 -4.73 15.00 -7.62
CA ILE A 132 -3.82 15.29 -6.52
C ILE A 132 -3.14 13.99 -6.13
N LYS A 133 -1.83 13.88 -6.41
CA LYS A 133 -1.03 12.74 -5.98
C LYS A 133 -0.45 13.04 -4.60
N MET A 134 -0.86 12.27 -3.61
CA MET A 134 -0.22 12.32 -2.29
C MET A 134 1.12 11.58 -2.36
N ALA A 135 2.20 12.28 -2.00
CA ALA A 135 3.53 11.71 -1.87
C ALA A 135 3.80 11.30 -0.42
N PRO A 136 4.72 10.35 -0.17
CA PRO A 136 5.28 10.13 1.16
C PRO A 136 5.84 11.44 1.72
N PHE A 137 5.80 11.58 3.05
CA PHE A 137 6.42 12.70 3.74
C PHE A 137 7.93 12.72 3.50
N SER A 138 8.45 13.92 3.24
CA SER A 138 9.88 14.15 3.21
C SER A 138 10.48 14.06 4.62
N VAL A 139 11.81 13.92 4.70
CA VAL A 139 12.54 13.93 5.97
C VAL A 139 12.28 15.23 6.73
N GLU A 140 12.20 16.36 6.02
CA GLU A 140 11.91 17.67 6.60
C GLU A 140 10.50 17.74 7.19
N GLN A 141 9.50 17.20 6.49
CA GLN A 141 8.11 17.15 6.97
C GLN A 141 7.99 16.28 8.23
N MET A 142 8.62 15.11 8.23
CA MET A 142 8.63 14.22 9.40
C MET A 142 9.41 14.83 10.58
N SER A 143 10.55 15.46 10.32
CA SER A 143 11.34 16.15 11.35
C SER A 143 10.59 17.34 11.95
N ALA A 144 9.86 18.09 11.11
CA ALA A 144 9.00 19.18 11.58
C ALA A 144 7.87 18.67 12.48
N PHE A 145 7.32 17.49 12.20
CA PHE A 145 6.34 16.85 13.07
C PHE A 145 6.93 16.49 14.44
N PHE A 146 8.14 15.94 14.50
CA PHE A 146 8.80 15.66 15.79
C PHE A 146 9.02 16.94 16.63
N LYS A 147 9.44 18.04 16.00
CA LYS A 147 9.55 19.35 16.67
C LYS A 147 8.21 19.86 17.21
N LEU A 148 7.12 19.59 16.51
CA LEU A 148 5.78 19.99 16.94
C LEU A 148 5.34 19.26 18.23
N ILE A 149 5.69 17.97 18.35
CA ILE A 149 5.29 17.15 19.51
C ILE A 149 6.30 17.14 20.66
N GLU A 150 7.52 17.63 20.42
CA GLU A 150 8.63 17.69 21.37
C GLU A 150 8.25 18.24 22.77
N PRO A 151 7.42 19.30 22.90
CA PRO A 151 7.02 19.80 24.23
C PRO A 151 6.27 18.80 25.10
N ARG A 152 5.66 17.77 24.49
CA ARG A 152 4.94 16.70 25.20
C ARG A 152 5.71 15.38 25.22
N TYR A 153 6.36 15.05 24.11
CA TYR A 153 7.07 13.80 23.93
C TYR A 153 8.44 14.08 23.33
N SER A 154 9.48 14.05 24.16
CA SER A 154 10.86 14.27 23.73
C SER A 154 11.45 12.96 23.20
N PHE A 155 11.38 12.78 21.88
CA PHE A 155 11.99 11.64 21.20
C PHE A 155 13.49 11.89 20.97
N PRO A 156 14.40 10.96 21.33
CA PRO A 156 15.81 11.06 20.97
C PRO A 156 16.01 11.10 19.46
N GLN A 157 17.03 11.81 18.99
CA GLN A 157 17.29 11.99 17.56
C GLN A 157 17.51 10.66 16.83
N SER A 158 18.14 9.67 17.48
CA SER A 158 18.33 8.35 16.86
C SER A 158 17.00 7.65 16.58
N LEU A 159 16.05 7.71 17.52
CA LEU A 159 14.73 7.11 17.41
C LEU A 159 13.89 7.84 16.36
N GLN A 160 13.97 9.18 16.31
CA GLN A 160 13.34 9.95 15.23
C GLN A 160 13.83 9.49 13.86
N CYS A 161 15.15 9.44 13.65
CA CYS A 161 15.76 8.98 12.40
C CYS A 161 15.35 7.55 12.04
N GLY A 162 15.34 6.65 13.01
CA GLY A 162 14.91 5.27 12.83
C GLY A 162 13.44 5.15 12.41
N ILE A 163 12.52 5.81 13.12
CA ILE A 163 11.08 5.82 12.76
C ILE A 163 10.85 6.44 11.38
N MET A 164 11.54 7.53 11.05
CA MET A 164 11.45 8.17 9.73
C MET A 164 11.88 7.22 8.60
N LYS A 165 13.01 6.54 8.79
CA LYS A 165 13.51 5.54 7.84
C LYS A 165 12.55 4.37 7.70
N TYR A 166 12.14 3.80 8.84
CA TYR A 166 11.31 2.59 8.91
C TYR A 166 9.91 2.79 8.31
N SER A 167 9.33 3.98 8.52
CA SER A 167 8.06 4.37 7.89
C SER A 167 8.18 4.73 6.41
N SER A 168 9.40 5.00 5.93
CA SER A 168 9.69 5.44 4.56
C SER A 168 8.82 6.64 4.12
N GLY A 169 8.45 7.50 5.06
CA GLY A 169 7.58 8.66 4.81
C GLY A 169 6.09 8.34 4.65
N ALA A 170 5.65 7.09 4.73
CA ALA A 170 4.23 6.76 4.61
C ALA A 170 3.44 7.36 5.80
N PRO A 171 2.51 8.32 5.59
CA PRO A 171 1.90 9.06 6.70
C PRO A 171 1.21 8.20 7.75
N GLY A 172 0.47 7.17 7.31
CA GLY A 172 -0.23 6.24 8.21
C GLY A 172 0.73 5.39 9.04
N VAL A 173 1.83 4.92 8.44
CA VAL A 173 2.86 4.14 9.15
C VAL A 173 3.64 5.03 10.11
N PHE A 174 4.05 6.22 9.66
CA PHE A 174 4.78 7.20 10.48
C PHE A 174 3.99 7.60 11.72
N GLY A 175 2.73 8.02 11.55
CA GLY A 175 1.87 8.43 12.65
C GLY A 175 1.55 7.29 13.62
N SER A 176 1.26 6.09 13.10
CA SER A 176 0.96 4.92 13.94
C SER A 176 2.18 4.44 14.74
N LEU A 177 3.40 4.49 14.18
CA LEU A 177 4.62 4.15 14.92
C LEU A 177 4.88 5.11 16.08
N ILE A 178 4.71 6.41 15.86
CA ILE A 178 4.85 7.43 16.91
C ILE A 178 3.80 7.17 17.99
N ARG A 179 2.54 6.98 17.61
CA ARG A 179 1.45 6.72 18.56
C ARG A 179 1.70 5.45 19.37
N PHE A 180 2.07 4.36 18.71
CA PHE A 180 2.39 3.08 19.38
C PHE A 180 3.55 3.22 20.37
N THR A 181 4.58 3.97 19.97
CA THR A 181 5.74 4.24 20.82
C THR A 181 5.38 5.07 22.05
N VAL A 182 4.50 6.06 21.88
CA VAL A 182 3.96 6.86 22.98
C VAL A 182 3.12 6.01 23.92
N ASP A 183 2.17 5.24 23.40
CA ASP A 183 1.21 4.47 24.21
C ASP A 183 1.86 3.33 25.01
N ASN A 184 3.10 2.96 24.68
CA ASN A 184 3.89 1.95 25.40
C ASN A 184 5.03 2.53 26.24
N ASP A 185 5.07 3.84 26.45
CA ASP A 185 6.09 4.54 27.23
C ASP A 185 7.52 4.31 26.70
N LYS A 186 7.69 4.21 25.38
CA LYS A 186 8.97 3.91 24.72
C LYS A 186 9.61 5.08 23.98
N TRP A 187 9.02 6.27 24.03
CA TRP A 187 9.49 7.43 23.26
C TRP A 187 10.84 7.98 23.71
N THR A 188 11.30 7.65 24.92
CA THR A 188 12.60 8.08 25.45
C THR A 188 13.74 7.10 25.11
N LEU A 189 13.43 5.95 24.49
CA LEU A 189 14.46 4.97 24.12
C LEU A 189 15.29 5.47 22.94
N GLU A 190 16.54 5.04 22.89
CA GLU A 190 17.35 5.18 21.68
C GLU A 190 16.95 4.10 20.65
N TRP A 191 17.20 4.35 19.35
CA TRP A 191 16.80 3.42 18.28
C TRP A 191 17.30 1.99 18.50
N HIS A 192 18.56 1.83 18.97
CA HIS A 192 19.17 0.52 19.19
C HIS A 192 18.50 -0.30 20.30
N GLU A 193 17.73 0.34 21.19
CA GLU A 193 16.91 -0.31 22.23
C GLU A 193 15.47 -0.52 21.75
N TRP A 194 14.94 0.49 21.06
CA TRP A 194 13.57 0.48 20.56
C TRP A 194 13.37 -0.57 19.47
N GLU A 195 14.29 -0.67 18.51
CA GLU A 195 14.17 -1.56 17.35
C GLU A 195 14.06 -3.04 17.75
N PRO A 196 14.94 -3.59 18.62
CA PRO A 196 14.78 -4.97 19.08
C PRO A 196 13.49 -5.21 19.86
N TRP A 197 13.09 -4.27 20.73
CA TRP A 197 11.84 -4.36 21.46
C TRP A 197 10.65 -4.45 20.51
N PHE A 198 10.62 -3.55 19.53
CA PHE A 198 9.56 -3.49 18.54
C PHE A 198 9.52 -4.77 17.69
N GLN A 199 10.65 -5.17 17.11
CA GLN A 199 10.74 -6.30 16.19
C GLN A 199 10.45 -7.65 16.83
N VAL A 200 10.84 -7.87 18.09
CA VAL A 200 10.73 -9.19 18.72
C VAL A 200 9.44 -9.34 19.52
N GLY A 201 9.04 -8.31 20.26
CA GLY A 201 7.95 -8.42 21.23
C GLY A 201 6.68 -7.68 20.84
N ALA A 202 6.77 -6.64 20.01
CA ALA A 202 5.71 -5.66 19.87
C ALA A 202 5.08 -5.59 18.47
N PHE A 203 5.74 -6.13 17.44
CA PHE A 203 5.36 -5.98 16.04
C PHE A 203 3.95 -6.49 15.73
N SER A 204 3.62 -7.72 16.14
CA SER A 204 2.29 -8.30 15.94
C SER A 204 1.19 -7.48 16.65
N GLY A 205 1.47 -7.00 17.87
CA GLY A 205 0.58 -6.09 18.61
C GLY A 205 0.39 -4.75 17.91
N TYR A 206 1.47 -4.20 17.34
CA TYR A 206 1.41 -2.98 16.55
C TYR A 206 0.53 -3.15 15.31
N LEU A 207 0.72 -4.22 14.53
CA LEU A 207 -0.10 -4.47 13.34
C LEU A 207 -1.58 -4.61 13.68
N THR A 208 -1.91 -5.38 14.72
CA THR A 208 -3.29 -5.67 15.11
C THR A 208 -4.04 -4.48 15.72
N GLN A 209 -3.35 -3.54 16.35
CA GLN A 209 -3.99 -2.44 17.09
C GLN A 209 -3.82 -1.07 16.43
N TYR A 210 -2.71 -0.86 15.69
CA TYR A 210 -2.33 0.45 15.15
C TYR A 210 -2.18 0.47 13.63
N ASN A 211 -2.11 -0.69 12.98
CA ASN A 211 -1.97 -0.78 11.53
C ASN A 211 -2.75 -1.96 10.93
N ASN A 212 -4.08 -1.94 11.11
CA ASN A 212 -4.99 -2.98 10.65
C ASN A 212 -4.88 -3.26 9.15
N THR A 213 -4.51 -2.26 8.34
CA THR A 213 -4.27 -2.44 6.91
C THR A 213 -3.12 -3.40 6.67
N TYR A 214 -1.99 -3.21 7.35
CA TYR A 214 -0.83 -4.09 7.19
C TYR A 214 -1.07 -5.45 7.85
N HIS A 215 -1.84 -5.52 8.94
CA HIS A 215 -2.31 -6.80 9.46
C HIS A 215 -3.15 -7.56 8.43
N ARG A 216 -4.11 -6.89 7.78
CA ARG A 216 -4.93 -7.52 6.73
C ARG A 216 -4.07 -8.00 5.57
N ILE A 217 -3.15 -7.16 5.08
CA ILE A 217 -2.21 -7.53 4.01
C ILE A 217 -1.38 -8.76 4.42
N GLN A 218 -0.90 -8.84 5.67
CA GLN A 218 -0.21 -10.02 6.19
C GLN A 218 -1.08 -11.29 6.12
N GLY A 219 -2.38 -11.15 6.38
CA GLY A 219 -3.35 -12.24 6.20
C GLY A 219 -3.56 -12.59 4.73
N ASP A 220 -3.75 -11.58 3.87
CA ASP A 220 -3.98 -11.74 2.43
C ASP A 220 -2.78 -12.40 1.73
N LEU A 221 -1.55 -12.14 2.21
CA LEU A 221 -0.31 -12.78 1.74
C LEU A 221 -0.37 -14.32 1.81
N ARG A 222 -1.15 -14.89 2.76
CA ARG A 222 -1.34 -16.34 2.88
C ARG A 222 -2.19 -16.91 1.75
N SER A 223 -3.00 -16.09 1.09
CA SER A 223 -3.87 -16.49 -0.02
C SER A 223 -3.18 -16.44 -1.39
N LEU A 224 -1.95 -15.92 -1.45
CA LEU A 224 -1.18 -15.90 -2.69
C LEU A 224 -0.91 -17.32 -3.18
N THR A 225 -1.07 -17.54 -4.48
CA THR A 225 -0.64 -18.77 -5.14
C THR A 225 0.87 -18.98 -4.98
N GLU A 226 1.36 -20.21 -5.15
CA GLU A 226 2.80 -20.50 -5.08
C GLU A 226 3.61 -19.64 -6.05
N LEU A 227 3.10 -19.40 -7.26
CA LEU A 227 3.79 -18.56 -8.24
C LEU A 227 3.83 -17.08 -7.83
N GLU A 228 2.73 -16.55 -7.29
CA GLU A 228 2.68 -15.17 -6.79
C GLU A 228 3.60 -14.98 -5.57
N TRP A 229 3.77 -16.04 -4.78
CA TRP A 229 4.67 -16.07 -3.64
C TRP A 229 6.14 -16.09 -4.05
N GLU A 230 6.51 -16.94 -5.00
CA GLU A 230 7.86 -16.96 -5.55
C GLU A 230 8.21 -15.62 -6.21
N ALA A 231 7.25 -15.00 -6.91
CA ALA A 231 7.42 -13.65 -7.42
C ALA A 231 7.73 -12.63 -6.32
N LEU A 232 7.02 -12.69 -5.18
CA LEU A 232 7.29 -11.83 -4.03
C LEU A 232 8.70 -12.06 -3.47
N LYS A 233 9.17 -13.31 -3.36
CA LYS A 233 10.54 -13.61 -2.90
C LYS A 233 11.60 -12.96 -3.78
N TYR A 234 11.51 -13.13 -5.11
CA TYR A 234 12.43 -12.48 -6.04
C TYR A 234 12.44 -10.95 -5.90
N ILE A 235 11.26 -10.34 -5.72
CA ILE A 235 11.15 -8.89 -5.53
C ILE A 235 11.76 -8.45 -4.20
N LEU A 236 11.62 -9.25 -3.13
CA LEU A 236 12.24 -8.97 -1.84
C LEU A 236 13.78 -9.06 -1.90
N GLU A 237 14.31 -9.98 -2.71
CA GLU A 237 15.76 -10.17 -2.89
C GLU A 237 16.40 -9.05 -3.73
N ASP A 238 15.78 -8.66 -4.84
CA ASP A 238 16.36 -7.72 -5.83
C ASP A 238 15.77 -6.30 -5.78
N ASN A 239 14.93 -6.00 -4.78
CA ASN A 239 14.22 -4.75 -4.48
C ASN A 239 14.55 -3.53 -5.37
N GLY A 240 13.74 -3.32 -6.42
CA GLY A 240 13.82 -2.18 -7.34
C GLY A 240 14.47 -2.50 -8.68
N SER A 241 15.20 -3.61 -8.80
CA SER A 241 15.98 -3.97 -9.99
C SER A 241 15.18 -4.79 -11.00
N LEU A 242 14.17 -5.53 -10.54
CA LEU A 242 13.40 -6.44 -11.39
C LEU A 242 12.23 -5.73 -12.04
N THR A 243 11.98 -6.03 -13.31
CA THR A 243 10.70 -5.71 -13.95
C THR A 243 9.73 -6.86 -13.77
N ALA A 244 8.44 -6.59 -13.91
CA ALA A 244 7.42 -7.63 -13.88
C ALA A 244 7.67 -8.76 -14.91
N SER A 245 8.26 -8.46 -16.07
CA SER A 245 8.61 -9.46 -17.09
C SER A 245 9.81 -10.31 -16.68
N THR A 246 10.77 -9.71 -15.97
CA THR A 246 11.91 -10.44 -15.42
C THR A 246 11.44 -11.44 -14.36
N VAL A 247 10.55 -11.00 -13.46
CA VAL A 247 9.96 -11.87 -12.42
C VAL A 247 9.15 -13.02 -13.04
N GLU A 248 8.32 -12.74 -14.04
CA GLU A 248 7.57 -13.77 -14.77
C GLU A 248 8.50 -14.80 -15.44
N GLY A 249 9.61 -14.33 -16.03
CA GLY A 249 10.64 -15.19 -16.61
C GLY A 249 11.30 -16.11 -15.58
N TYR A 250 11.63 -15.61 -14.39
CA TYR A 250 12.18 -16.42 -13.29
C TYR A 250 11.17 -17.46 -12.78
N CYS A 251 9.89 -17.12 -12.77
CA CYS A 251 8.83 -18.04 -12.38
C CYS A 251 8.46 -19.03 -13.51
N GLY A 252 9.19 -19.05 -14.64
CA GLY A 252 8.93 -19.94 -15.77
C GLY A 252 7.61 -19.66 -16.51
N ILE A 253 7.04 -18.47 -16.34
CA ILE A 253 5.81 -18.05 -16.99
C ILE A 253 6.15 -17.32 -18.29
N ALA A 254 5.47 -17.69 -19.39
CA ALA A 254 5.59 -16.97 -20.64
C ALA A 254 5.24 -15.48 -20.42
N VAL A 255 6.18 -14.59 -20.76
CA VAL A 255 6.00 -13.14 -20.62
C VAL A 255 4.79 -12.71 -21.45
N ARG A 256 3.78 -12.17 -20.77
CA ARG A 256 2.52 -11.74 -21.39
C ARG A 256 2.58 -10.25 -21.77
N GLY A 257 1.86 -9.85 -22.81
CA GLY A 257 1.74 -8.45 -23.20
C GLY A 257 0.90 -7.63 -22.20
N ASP A 258 1.00 -6.30 -22.29
CA ASP A 258 0.42 -5.32 -21.33
C ASP A 258 -1.10 -5.42 -21.07
N GLN A 259 -1.84 -6.18 -21.87
CA GLN A 259 -3.30 -6.35 -21.76
C GLN A 259 -3.74 -7.63 -21.01
N GLN A 260 -2.80 -8.49 -20.60
CA GLN A 260 -3.11 -9.70 -19.84
C GLN A 260 -2.72 -9.53 -18.38
N ARG A 261 -3.53 -10.09 -17.47
CA ARG A 261 -3.26 -10.10 -16.03
C ARG A 261 -1.87 -10.70 -15.77
N ARG A 262 -1.01 -9.91 -15.12
CA ARG A 262 0.38 -10.26 -14.80
C ARG A 262 0.46 -10.98 -13.48
N LEU A 263 1.55 -11.72 -13.29
CA LEU A 263 1.81 -12.44 -12.05
C LEU A 263 1.91 -11.50 -10.84
N VAL A 264 2.42 -10.28 -11.06
CA VAL A 264 2.65 -9.28 -10.00
C VAL A 264 1.46 -8.38 -9.72
N ASP A 265 0.38 -8.44 -10.52
CA ASP A 265 -0.80 -7.59 -10.35
C ASP A 265 -1.44 -7.68 -8.96
N PRO A 266 -1.57 -8.87 -8.33
CA PRO A 266 -2.07 -8.96 -6.96
C PRO A 266 -1.18 -8.20 -5.96
N LEU A 267 0.14 -8.26 -6.11
CA LEU A 267 1.10 -7.58 -5.22
C LEU A 267 1.02 -6.05 -5.38
N LEU A 268 0.80 -5.57 -6.62
CA LEU A 268 0.55 -4.16 -6.90
C LEU A 268 -0.78 -3.72 -6.28
N ARG A 269 -1.87 -4.49 -6.47
CA ARG A 269 -3.20 -4.19 -5.91
C ARG A 269 -3.21 -4.12 -4.39
N MET A 270 -2.51 -5.05 -3.74
CA MET A 270 -2.34 -5.05 -2.28
C MET A 270 -1.49 -3.87 -1.78
N GLY A 271 -0.80 -3.14 -2.67
CA GLY A 271 0.08 -2.04 -2.31
C GLY A 271 1.39 -2.49 -1.67
N ILE A 272 1.78 -3.75 -1.87
CA ILE A 272 3.05 -4.31 -1.37
C ILE A 272 4.21 -3.77 -2.22
N VAL A 273 4.00 -3.79 -3.53
CA VAL A 273 4.97 -3.41 -4.55
C VAL A 273 4.50 -2.14 -5.25
N VAL A 274 5.45 -1.30 -5.66
CA VAL A 274 5.23 -0.17 -6.54
C VAL A 274 6.09 -0.31 -7.79
N GLN A 275 5.56 0.15 -8.92
CA GLN A 275 6.30 0.18 -10.17
C GLN A 275 6.87 1.58 -10.44
N GLY A 276 8.18 1.65 -10.60
CA GLY A 276 8.90 2.87 -10.99
C GLY A 276 8.68 3.25 -12.46
N SER A 277 9.13 4.44 -12.84
CA SER A 277 9.03 4.95 -14.22
C SER A 277 9.80 4.10 -15.24
N SER A 278 10.86 3.42 -14.80
CA SER A 278 11.64 2.46 -15.59
C SER A 278 10.99 1.07 -15.68
N GLY A 279 9.83 0.87 -15.04
CA GLY A 279 9.18 -0.44 -14.95
C GLY A 279 9.71 -1.35 -13.84
N GLY A 280 10.75 -0.93 -13.10
CA GLY A 280 11.30 -1.64 -11.96
C GLY A 280 10.31 -1.72 -10.79
N LEU A 281 10.27 -2.87 -10.12
CA LEU A 281 9.39 -3.20 -9.01
C LEU A 281 10.15 -3.06 -7.69
N ALA A 282 9.64 -2.23 -6.79
CA ALA A 282 10.20 -2.03 -5.46
C ALA A 282 9.15 -2.25 -4.37
N ILE A 283 9.58 -2.73 -3.21
CA ILE A 283 8.70 -2.80 -2.03
C ILE A 283 8.42 -1.36 -1.55
N VAL A 284 7.16 -1.09 -1.20
CA VAL A 284 6.69 0.28 -0.92
C VAL A 284 7.38 0.95 0.29
N SER A 285 7.85 0.17 1.27
CA SER A 285 8.52 0.68 2.47
C SER A 285 9.30 -0.41 3.21
N GLU A 286 10.22 0.00 4.08
CA GLU A 286 10.95 -0.92 4.98
C GLU A 286 9.99 -1.66 5.92
N MET A 287 8.94 -0.99 6.42
CA MET A 287 7.86 -1.63 7.17
C MET A 287 7.13 -2.71 6.35
N MET A 288 6.77 -2.45 5.09
CA MET A 288 6.10 -3.44 4.25
C MET A 288 7.01 -4.64 3.95
N CYS A 289 8.31 -4.40 3.75
CA CYS A 289 9.29 -5.46 3.62
C CYS A 289 9.25 -6.38 4.85
N ARG A 290 9.20 -5.81 6.05
CA ARG A 290 9.07 -6.59 7.29
C ARG A 290 7.76 -7.39 7.35
N VAL A 291 6.62 -6.78 7.00
CA VAL A 291 5.32 -7.48 6.93
C VAL A 291 5.42 -8.71 6.02
N CYS A 292 6.05 -8.57 4.86
CA CYS A 292 6.24 -9.67 3.92
C CYS A 292 7.18 -10.74 4.49
N VAL A 293 8.31 -10.34 5.07
CA VAL A 293 9.30 -11.27 5.65
C VAL A 293 8.73 -12.04 6.83
N GLU A 294 7.92 -11.42 7.69
CA GLU A 294 7.26 -12.13 8.80
C GLU A 294 6.11 -13.01 8.35
N ALA A 295 5.49 -12.73 7.20
CA ALA A 295 4.51 -13.64 6.60
C ALA A 295 5.18 -14.92 6.04
N LEU A 296 6.50 -14.91 5.74
CA LEU A 296 7.20 -16.06 5.17
C LEU A 296 7.09 -17.31 6.06
N PRO A 297 7.51 -17.26 7.33
CA PRO A 297 7.47 -18.43 8.20
C PRO A 297 6.05 -18.81 8.60
N GLU A 298 5.12 -17.85 8.69
CA GLU A 298 3.72 -18.13 9.03
C GLU A 298 3.02 -18.98 7.97
N ARG A 299 3.27 -18.71 6.68
CA ARG A 299 2.73 -19.50 5.58
C ARG A 299 3.31 -20.92 5.59
N GLU A 300 4.62 -21.06 5.78
CA GLU A 300 5.29 -22.35 5.86
C GLU A 300 4.76 -23.19 7.04
N ILE A 301 4.52 -22.57 8.20
CA ILE A 301 3.89 -23.24 9.35
C ILE A 301 2.46 -23.65 9.05
N HIS A 302 1.64 -22.81 8.43
CA HIS A 302 0.26 -23.20 8.07
C HIS A 302 0.24 -24.35 7.07
N GLN A 303 1.15 -24.36 6.10
CA GLN A 303 1.29 -25.47 5.16
C GLN A 303 1.76 -26.75 5.88
N ALA A 304 2.69 -26.65 6.82
CA ALA A 304 3.21 -27.78 7.60
C ALA A 304 2.25 -28.30 8.68
N ALA A 305 1.47 -27.43 9.31
CA ALA A 305 0.44 -27.81 10.28
C ALA A 305 -0.67 -28.64 9.63
N ASN A 306 -0.87 -28.50 8.33
CA ASN A 306 -1.79 -29.34 7.55
C ASN A 306 -1.18 -30.69 7.13
N THR A 307 0.11 -30.92 7.36
CA THR A 307 0.80 -32.16 6.95
C THR A 307 0.96 -33.22 8.05
N ASP A 308 0.50 -32.96 9.29
CA ASP A 308 0.64 -33.85 10.45
C ASP A 308 2.07 -34.39 10.71
N ASP A 309 3.11 -33.77 10.12
CA ASP A 309 4.51 -34.18 10.27
C ASP A 309 5.21 -33.40 11.39
N PRO A 310 5.48 -34.03 12.55
CA PRO A 310 6.12 -33.38 13.69
C PRO A 310 7.57 -32.97 13.43
N VAL A 311 8.29 -33.60 12.49
CA VAL A 311 9.68 -33.25 12.15
C VAL A 311 9.72 -31.98 11.31
N LEU A 312 8.78 -31.83 10.37
CA LEU A 312 8.61 -30.62 9.58
C LEU A 312 8.27 -29.43 10.47
N LEU A 313 7.35 -29.60 11.43
CA LEU A 313 6.98 -28.59 12.42
C LEU A 313 8.15 -28.19 13.32
N LEU A 314 8.98 -29.15 13.75
CA LEU A 314 10.18 -28.87 14.54
C LEU A 314 11.24 -28.09 13.74
N SER A 315 11.43 -28.43 12.46
CA SER A 315 12.38 -27.75 11.58
C SER A 315 12.01 -26.28 11.34
N LEU A 316 10.71 -25.99 11.17
CA LEU A 316 10.19 -24.63 11.01
C LEU A 316 10.29 -23.82 12.30
N ALA A 317 9.98 -24.43 13.45
CA ALA A 317 10.13 -23.80 14.76
C ALA A 317 11.60 -23.43 15.03
N LEU A 318 12.56 -24.30 14.68
CA LEU A 318 13.99 -24.02 14.83
C LEU A 318 14.48 -22.91 13.90
N GLY A 319 13.92 -22.79 12.68
CA GLY A 319 14.19 -21.69 11.76
C GLY A 319 13.76 -20.32 12.30
N GLN A 320 12.71 -20.27 13.12
CA GLN A 320 12.19 -19.03 13.72
C GLN A 320 12.96 -18.55 14.96
N VAL A 321 13.69 -19.42 15.66
CA VAL A 321 14.46 -19.04 16.86
C VAL A 321 15.69 -18.20 16.50
N TYR A 322 16.10 -18.14 15.23
CA TYR A 322 17.21 -17.31 14.73
C TYR A 322 16.85 -16.45 13.50
N PRO A 323 15.97 -15.43 13.62
CA PRO A 323 15.65 -14.50 12.53
C PRO A 323 16.87 -13.70 12.05
N LYS A 324 17.87 -13.52 12.94
CA LYS A 324 19.15 -12.87 12.62
C LYS A 324 19.92 -13.60 11.53
N THR A 325 19.72 -14.89 11.29
CA THR A 325 20.45 -15.63 10.26
C THR A 325 19.90 -15.33 8.87
N ILE A 326 18.59 -15.13 8.71
CA ILE A 326 17.97 -14.79 7.41
C ILE A 326 18.21 -13.33 7.05
N SER A 327 18.00 -12.39 8.00
CA SER A 327 18.28 -10.98 7.77
C SER A 327 19.78 -10.71 7.57
N ASN A 328 20.67 -11.37 8.32
CA ASN A 328 22.11 -11.24 8.08
C ASN A 328 22.58 -12.02 6.86
N HIS A 329 21.94 -13.09 6.39
CA HIS A 329 22.31 -13.71 5.10
C HIS A 329 21.90 -12.86 3.91
N LEU A 330 20.74 -12.19 3.98
CA LEU A 330 20.29 -11.26 2.94
C LEU A 330 21.12 -9.97 2.92
N VAL A 331 21.69 -9.55 4.06
CA VAL A 331 22.52 -8.32 4.15
C VAL A 331 24.02 -8.61 4.00
N ARG A 332 24.56 -9.76 4.44
CA ARG A 332 26.01 -10.06 4.36
C ARG A 332 26.51 -10.44 2.98
N ASN A 333 25.64 -10.84 2.04
CA ASN A 333 26.06 -10.98 0.64
C ASN A 333 26.40 -9.64 -0.04
N ARG A 334 26.32 -8.51 0.68
CA ARG A 334 26.76 -7.19 0.18
C ARG A 334 28.19 -6.81 0.57
N GLN A 335 28.94 -7.60 1.36
CA GLN A 335 30.31 -7.23 1.74
C GLN A 335 31.23 -8.45 1.94
N ALA A 336 31.94 -8.85 0.88
CA ALA A 336 33.33 -9.33 0.92
C ALA A 336 33.90 -9.58 -0.50
N PRO A 337 35.22 -9.50 -0.69
CA PRO A 337 35.87 -9.00 -1.90
C PRO A 337 36.20 -10.07 -2.93
N THR A 338 36.33 -9.65 -4.19
CA THR A 338 37.19 -10.29 -5.18
C THR A 338 38.62 -10.32 -4.68
N GLU A 339 39.02 -11.42 -4.05
CA GLU A 339 40.41 -11.85 -4.01
C GLU A 339 40.50 -13.20 -4.71
N GLY A 340 41.16 -13.20 -5.87
CA GLY A 340 41.54 -14.43 -6.54
C GLY A 340 42.63 -15.13 -5.73
N GLU A 341 42.39 -16.37 -5.35
CA GLU A 341 43.45 -17.26 -4.87
C GLU A 341 44.41 -17.59 -6.02
N PRO A 342 45.73 -17.50 -5.81
CA PRO A 342 46.69 -18.14 -6.69
C PRO A 342 46.75 -19.63 -6.39
N ILE A 343 46.54 -20.43 -7.43
CA ILE A 343 46.71 -21.89 -7.43
C ILE A 343 48.15 -22.23 -7.08
N PHE A 344 48.36 -22.91 -5.95
CA PHE A 344 49.61 -23.61 -5.66
C PHE A 344 49.78 -24.79 -6.63
N SER A 345 50.83 -24.75 -7.43
CA SER A 345 51.42 -25.94 -8.03
C SER A 345 52.94 -25.83 -7.92
N SER A 346 53.51 -26.49 -6.91
CA SER A 346 54.92 -26.92 -6.96
C SER A 346 54.99 -28.26 -7.70
N PRO A 347 56.07 -28.47 -8.44
CA PRO A 347 56.88 -29.64 -8.11
C PRO A 347 58.36 -29.28 -7.93
N MET A 348 58.99 -30.12 -7.11
CA MET A 348 60.39 -30.09 -6.74
C MET A 348 61.37 -30.20 -7.92
N GLY A 349 62.51 -29.53 -7.75
CA GLY A 349 63.82 -30.16 -7.88
C GLY A 349 64.54 -30.00 -9.22
N SER A 350 65.60 -29.19 -9.24
CA SER A 350 66.99 -29.69 -9.26
C SER A 350 67.97 -28.56 -9.59
N GLU A 351 68.94 -28.38 -8.70
CA GLU A 351 70.36 -28.09 -8.94
C GLU A 351 70.78 -27.29 -10.20
N SER A 352 71.50 -26.18 -10.01
CA SER A 352 72.99 -26.14 -10.09
C SER A 352 73.56 -24.80 -10.60
N ARG A 353 74.58 -24.36 -9.85
CA ARG A 353 75.83 -23.71 -10.30
C ARG A 353 75.84 -22.25 -10.80
N THR A 354 76.56 -21.42 -10.01
CA THR A 354 77.67 -20.51 -10.38
C THR A 354 77.49 -19.64 -11.64
N SER A 355 77.62 -18.32 -11.62
CA SER A 355 78.61 -17.45 -10.96
C SER A 355 78.11 -16.01 -10.94
#